data_AF-A0AAD9IX87-F1
#
_entry.id   AF-A0AAD9IX87-F1
#
_cell.length_a   1.000
_cell.length_b   1.000
_cell.length_c   1.000
_cell.angle_alpha   90.00
_cell.angle_beta   90.00
_cell.angle_gamma   90.00
#
_symmetry.space_group_name_H-M   'P 1'
#
loop_
_entity.id
_entity.type
_entity.pdbx_description
1 polymer ?
#
loop_
_entity_poly.entity_id
_entity_poly.type
_entity_poly.pdbx_seq_one_letter_code
_entity_poly.pdbx_strand_id
1 'polypeptide(L)'
;MLSLNDIFAALEDAYTWTSERILGHFSSMREILVNTWHSDNNPVRGFSFDFIQKWPIGRHWDELRKNYPPLLAAFVYAFALLLTIKGVCYCVCYLCRRWSSRAISSGKVTEEARRWFIQAELDHQSARNDIISETPAYEWGCFKCHQAAEKAVKAALISRQSSRNMSSPVGELCALSKPLNDAALSELVGTLQHVVGITSHMSYPNTVHYPKVPHDIYRHQEANNAWHITSDIINHVYRNYLK
;
A
#
# COMPACT_ATOMS: atom_id res chain seq x y z
N MET A 1 -7.19 1.87 -47.50
CA MET A 1 -6.43 1.97 -46.23
C MET A 1 -7.18 2.95 -45.35
N LEU A 2 -7.55 2.56 -44.14
CA LEU A 2 -8.10 3.51 -43.15
C LEU A 2 -6.99 4.48 -42.74
N SER A 3 -7.29 5.76 -42.61
CA SER A 3 -6.33 6.73 -42.11
C SER A 3 -6.10 6.53 -40.61
N LEU A 4 -4.94 6.97 -40.10
CA LEU A 4 -4.66 6.96 -38.66
C LEU A 4 -5.75 7.69 -37.85
N ASN A 5 -6.35 8.74 -38.43
CA ASN A 5 -7.42 9.49 -37.80
C ASN A 5 -8.71 8.67 -37.68
N ASP A 6 -9.03 7.82 -38.66
CA ASP A 6 -10.18 6.91 -38.60
C ASP A 6 -10.00 5.85 -37.49
N ILE A 7 -8.76 5.43 -37.26
CA ILE A 7 -8.41 4.48 -36.18
C ILE A 7 -8.55 5.15 -34.81
N PHE A 8 -8.07 6.39 -34.66
CA PHE A 8 -8.21 7.13 -33.40
C PHE A 8 -9.66 7.45 -33.07
N ALA A 9 -10.45 7.91 -34.05
CA ALA A 9 -11.88 8.16 -33.85
C ALA A 9 -12.63 6.88 -33.44
N ALA A 10 -12.32 5.74 -34.07
CA ALA A 10 -12.92 4.46 -33.70
C ALA A 10 -12.52 3.98 -32.30
N LEU A 11 -11.30 4.28 -31.85
CA LEU A 11 -10.83 3.97 -30.49
C LEU A 11 -11.48 4.88 -29.44
N GLU A 12 -11.68 6.15 -29.76
CA GLU A 12 -12.32 7.13 -28.88
C GLU A 12 -13.82 6.86 -28.74
N ASP A 13 -14.51 6.52 -29.84
CA ASP A 13 -15.90 6.06 -29.82
C ASP A 13 -16.05 4.75 -29.05
N ALA A 14 -15.14 3.78 -29.25
CA ALA A 14 -15.17 2.51 -28.51
C ALA A 14 -14.90 2.72 -27.02
N TYR A 15 -13.99 3.63 -26.65
CA TYR A 15 -13.71 3.99 -25.27
C TYR A 15 -14.92 4.68 -24.61
N THR A 16 -15.55 5.62 -25.31
CA THR A 16 -16.72 6.35 -24.80
C THR A 16 -17.90 5.41 -24.64
N TRP A 17 -18.20 4.58 -25.65
CA TRP A 17 -19.26 3.58 -25.61
C TRP A 17 -19.05 2.52 -24.53
N THR A 18 -17.81 2.05 -24.34
CA THR A 18 -17.50 1.12 -23.24
C THR A 18 -17.59 1.79 -21.88
N SER A 19 -17.13 3.04 -21.73
CA SER A 19 -17.17 3.77 -20.46
C SER A 19 -18.59 4.01 -19.95
N GLU A 20 -19.51 4.44 -20.82
CA GLU A 20 -20.91 4.70 -20.46
C GLU A 20 -21.65 3.41 -20.04
N ARG A 21 -21.42 2.30 -20.76
CA ARG A 21 -22.02 1.01 -20.40
C ARG A 21 -21.38 0.36 -19.19
N ILE A 22 -20.06 0.49 -19.01
CA ILE A 22 -19.36 -0.01 -17.82
C ILE A 22 -19.87 0.74 -16.57
N LEU A 23 -20.03 2.06 -16.64
CA LEU A 23 -20.61 2.86 -15.54
C LEU A 23 -22.08 2.53 -15.26
N GLY A 24 -22.87 2.26 -16.31
CA GLY A 24 -24.23 1.74 -16.16
C GLY A 24 -24.27 0.38 -15.46
N HIS A 25 -23.36 -0.53 -15.81
CA HIS A 25 -23.24 -1.84 -15.15
C HIS A 25 -22.70 -1.75 -13.72
N PHE A 26 -21.84 -0.79 -13.39
CA PHE A 26 -21.42 -0.54 -12.00
C PHE A 26 -22.58 -0.06 -11.12
N SER A 27 -23.48 0.76 -11.66
CA SER A 27 -24.70 1.20 -10.95
C SER A 27 -25.63 0.02 -10.63
N SER A 28 -25.86 -0.88 -11.60
CA SER A 28 -26.61 -2.12 -11.35
C SER A 28 -25.88 -3.11 -10.44
N MET A 29 -24.55 -3.21 -10.52
CA MET A 29 -23.77 -4.06 -9.59
C MET A 29 -23.83 -3.55 -8.15
N ARG A 30 -23.83 -2.23 -7.94
CA ARG A 30 -24.02 -1.62 -6.61
C ARG A 30 -25.39 -1.97 -6.05
N GLU A 31 -26.44 -1.92 -6.87
CA GLU A 31 -27.81 -2.26 -6.48
C GLU A 31 -27.95 -3.75 -6.11
N ILE A 32 -27.34 -4.65 -6.90
CA ILE A 32 -27.31 -6.09 -6.61
C ILE A 32 -26.51 -6.36 -5.32
N LEU A 33 -25.34 -5.74 -5.13
CA LEU A 33 -24.52 -5.93 -3.92
C LEU A 33 -25.22 -5.41 -2.65
N VAL A 34 -25.90 -4.27 -2.73
CA VAL A 34 -26.69 -3.71 -1.61
C VAL A 34 -27.87 -4.62 -1.27
N ASN A 35 -28.58 -5.13 -2.27
CA ASN A 35 -29.73 -6.01 -2.06
C ASN A 35 -29.33 -7.41 -1.56
N THR A 36 -28.15 -7.92 -1.93
CA THR A 36 -27.64 -9.23 -1.46
C THR A 36 -27.04 -9.14 -0.05
N TRP A 37 -26.52 -7.98 0.36
CA TRP A 37 -25.97 -7.77 1.71
C TRP A 37 -27.06 -7.74 2.79
N HIS A 38 -28.26 -7.26 2.45
CA HIS A 38 -29.36 -7.13 3.42
C HIS A 38 -30.16 -8.42 3.64
N SER A 39 -29.99 -9.49 2.84
CA SER A 39 -30.86 -10.67 2.95
C SER A 39 -30.34 -11.81 3.83
N ASP A 40 -29.04 -12.03 4.04
CA ASP A 40 -28.60 -13.29 4.67
C ASP A 40 -27.36 -13.20 5.58
N ASN A 41 -27.58 -13.51 6.86
CA ASN A 41 -26.59 -13.74 7.92
C ASN A 41 -25.83 -15.08 7.74
N ASN A 42 -25.26 -15.38 6.56
CA ASN A 42 -24.39 -16.54 6.42
C ASN A 42 -23.49 -16.48 5.16
N PRO A 43 -22.16 -16.25 5.29
CA PRO A 43 -21.27 -16.36 4.15
C PRO A 43 -20.78 -17.81 4.05
N VAL A 44 -20.92 -18.39 2.85
CA VAL A 44 -20.19 -19.56 2.29
C VAL A 44 -21.20 -20.56 1.69
N ARG A 45 -21.51 -20.37 0.40
CA ARG A 45 -21.68 -21.48 -0.56
C ARG A 45 -21.24 -21.05 -1.96
N GLY A 46 -20.19 -21.73 -2.43
CA GLY A 46 -19.79 -22.02 -3.82
C GLY A 46 -20.09 -21.00 -4.93
N PHE A 47 -19.03 -20.37 -5.44
CA PHE A 47 -19.02 -19.87 -6.82
C PHE A 47 -18.96 -21.08 -7.78
N SER A 48 -20.06 -21.35 -8.48
CA SER A 48 -20.15 -22.33 -9.58
C SER A 48 -19.47 -21.79 -10.85
N PHE A 49 -18.89 -22.69 -11.66
CA PHE A 49 -18.37 -22.44 -13.01
C PHE A 49 -19.39 -21.78 -13.96
N ASP A 50 -20.70 -21.91 -13.67
CA ASP A 50 -21.78 -21.28 -14.45
C ASP A 50 -21.72 -19.74 -14.44
N PHE A 51 -21.00 -19.14 -13.49
CA PHE A 51 -20.83 -17.69 -13.42
C PHE A 51 -19.96 -17.13 -14.54
N ILE A 52 -19.00 -17.91 -15.06
CA ILE A 52 -18.08 -17.48 -16.13
C ILE A 52 -18.78 -17.47 -17.49
N GLN A 53 -19.76 -18.36 -17.73
CA GLN A 53 -20.54 -18.34 -18.98
C GLN A 53 -21.56 -17.19 -19.06
N LYS A 54 -21.93 -16.58 -17.93
CA LYS A 54 -22.82 -15.41 -17.89
C LYS A 54 -22.08 -14.07 -18.03
N TRP A 55 -20.76 -14.08 -18.26
CA TRP A 55 -20.01 -12.85 -18.47
C TRP A 55 -20.44 -12.13 -19.75
N PRO A 56 -20.66 -10.79 -19.72
CA PRO A 56 -21.20 -10.05 -20.87
C PRO A 56 -20.29 -10.05 -22.11
N ILE A 57 -18.99 -10.31 -21.93
CA ILE A 57 -17.98 -10.16 -22.99
C ILE A 57 -18.12 -11.23 -24.09
N GLY A 58 -18.50 -12.46 -23.72
CA GLY A 58 -18.72 -13.53 -24.70
C GLY A 58 -19.88 -13.25 -25.66
N ARG A 59 -20.90 -12.50 -25.23
CA ARG A 59 -22.08 -12.18 -26.05
C ARG A 59 -21.86 -11.09 -27.09
N HIS A 60 -20.79 -10.30 -26.99
CA HIS A 60 -20.54 -9.16 -27.88
C HIS A 60 -19.45 -9.42 -28.93
N TRP A 61 -18.83 -10.61 -28.91
CA TRP A 61 -17.78 -10.98 -29.87
C TRP A 61 -18.29 -11.05 -31.31
N ASP A 62 -19.53 -11.51 -31.52
CA ASP A 62 -20.13 -11.59 -32.85
C ASP A 62 -20.59 -10.21 -33.38
N GLU A 63 -20.91 -9.25 -32.52
CA GLU A 63 -21.19 -7.85 -32.92
C GLU A 63 -19.90 -7.12 -33.30
N LEU A 64 -18.82 -7.28 -32.53
CA LEU A 64 -17.52 -6.69 -32.84
C LEU A 64 -16.97 -7.18 -34.19
N ARG A 65 -17.19 -8.46 -34.53
CA ARG A 65 -16.76 -9.04 -35.81
C ARG A 65 -17.54 -8.53 -37.02
N LYS A 66 -18.77 -8.03 -36.82
CA LYS A 66 -19.60 -7.47 -37.90
C LYS A 66 -19.19 -6.04 -38.26
N ASN A 67 -18.75 -5.26 -37.26
CA ASN A 67 -18.53 -3.82 -37.41
C ASN A 67 -17.06 -3.43 -37.61
N TYR A 68 -16.11 -4.34 -37.33
CA TYR A 68 -14.68 -4.04 -37.40
C TYR A 68 -13.87 -5.11 -38.17
N PRO A 69 -12.77 -4.71 -38.85
CA PRO A 69 -11.84 -5.66 -39.45
C PRO A 69 -11.32 -6.67 -38.40
N PRO A 70 -11.01 -7.93 -38.78
CA PRO A 70 -10.69 -9.00 -37.84
C PRO A 70 -9.57 -8.68 -36.84
N LEU A 71 -8.53 -7.96 -37.27
CA LEU A 71 -7.41 -7.54 -36.42
C LEU A 71 -7.83 -6.50 -35.38
N LEU A 72 -8.72 -5.57 -35.73
CA LEU A 72 -9.20 -4.52 -34.84
C LEU A 72 -10.17 -5.10 -33.81
N ALA A 73 -11.06 -6.01 -34.22
CA ALA A 73 -11.95 -6.73 -33.30
C ALA A 73 -11.16 -7.55 -32.27
N ALA A 74 -10.11 -8.25 -32.71
CA ALA A 74 -9.22 -9.00 -31.82
C ALA A 74 -8.46 -8.09 -30.83
N PHE A 75 -8.00 -6.92 -31.29
CA PHE A 75 -7.31 -5.95 -30.45
C PHE A 75 -8.23 -5.35 -29.37
N VAL A 76 -9.44 -4.93 -29.76
CA VAL A 76 -10.45 -4.40 -28.83
C VAL A 76 -10.86 -5.45 -27.79
N TYR A 77 -11.03 -6.71 -28.20
CA TYR A 77 -11.35 -7.80 -27.28
C TYR A 77 -10.20 -8.10 -26.31
N ALA A 78 -8.95 -8.14 -26.80
CA ALA A 78 -7.78 -8.30 -25.94
C ALA A 78 -7.62 -7.15 -24.94
N PHE A 79 -7.89 -5.91 -25.36
CA PHE A 79 -7.83 -4.73 -24.50
C PHE A 79 -8.94 -4.74 -23.44
N ALA A 80 -10.17 -5.10 -23.79
CA ALA A 80 -11.27 -5.27 -22.84
C ALA A 80 -11.01 -6.42 -21.85
N LEU A 81 -10.39 -7.51 -22.31
CA LEU A 81 -9.94 -8.61 -21.45
C LEU A 81 -8.84 -8.13 -20.48
N LEU A 82 -7.90 -7.32 -20.94
CA LEU A 82 -6.83 -6.75 -20.10
C LEU A 82 -7.37 -5.76 -19.05
N LEU A 83 -8.36 -4.95 -19.41
CA LEU A 83 -9.03 -4.04 -18.47
C LEU A 83 -9.84 -4.81 -17.41
N THR A 84 -10.50 -5.90 -17.80
CA THR A 84 -11.20 -6.77 -16.85
C THR A 84 -10.25 -7.59 -15.98
N ILE A 85 -9.11 -8.04 -16.49
CA ILE A 85 -8.06 -8.68 -15.68
C ILE A 85 -7.49 -7.68 -14.66
N LYS A 86 -7.31 -6.40 -15.02
CA LYS A 86 -6.91 -5.35 -14.07
C LYS A 86 -7.99 -5.04 -13.03
N GLY A 87 -9.26 -5.03 -13.41
CA GLY A 87 -10.39 -4.84 -12.49
C GLY A 87 -10.62 -6.03 -11.54
N VAL A 88 -10.46 -7.26 -12.04
CA VAL A 88 -10.58 -8.50 -11.25
C VAL A 88 -9.36 -8.71 -10.35
N CYS A 89 -8.15 -8.28 -10.75
CA CYS A 89 -6.98 -8.29 -9.89
C CYS A 89 -7.20 -7.47 -8.61
N TYR A 90 -7.99 -6.40 -8.63
CA TYR A 90 -8.34 -5.67 -7.42
C TYR A 90 -9.24 -6.48 -6.46
N CYS A 91 -10.21 -7.25 -6.98
CA CYS A 91 -11.07 -8.11 -6.17
C CYS A 91 -10.39 -9.42 -5.72
N VAL A 92 -9.56 -10.04 -6.57
CA VAL A 92 -8.81 -11.25 -6.22
C VAL A 92 -7.66 -10.92 -5.29
N CYS A 93 -7.01 -9.75 -5.36
CA CYS A 93 -6.03 -9.34 -4.34
C CYS A 93 -6.63 -9.24 -2.92
N TYR A 94 -7.92 -8.89 -2.79
CA TYR A 94 -8.58 -8.81 -1.48
C TYR A 94 -8.92 -10.20 -0.91
N LEU A 95 -9.27 -11.17 -1.76
CA LEU A 95 -9.56 -12.55 -1.35
C LEU A 95 -8.31 -13.44 -1.28
N CYS A 96 -7.29 -13.18 -2.08
CA CYS A 96 -6.02 -13.92 -2.09
C CYS A 96 -5.14 -13.57 -0.86
N ARG A 97 -5.33 -12.40 -0.24
CA ARG A 97 -4.76 -12.08 1.09
C ARG A 97 -5.22 -13.05 2.19
N ARG A 98 -6.35 -13.76 2.02
CA ARG A 98 -6.85 -14.73 2.99
C ARG A 98 -6.44 -16.18 2.71
N TRP A 99 -5.88 -16.47 1.54
CA TRP A 99 -5.54 -17.84 1.09
C TRP A 99 -4.04 -18.07 0.84
N SER A 100 -3.16 -17.13 1.23
CA SER A 100 -1.70 -17.34 1.28
C SER A 100 -1.20 -17.76 2.68
N SER A 101 -2.05 -18.36 3.51
CA SER A 101 -1.63 -18.94 4.80
C SER A 101 -1.40 -20.44 4.64
N ARG A 102 -0.33 -20.84 3.94
CA ARG A 102 0.39 -22.13 4.07
C ARG A 102 1.39 -22.28 2.92
N ALA A 103 2.51 -21.58 3.04
CA ALA A 103 3.79 -22.08 2.54
C ALA A 103 4.82 -21.75 3.62
N ILE A 104 4.97 -22.67 4.57
CA ILE A 104 6.06 -22.65 5.53
C ILE A 104 7.31 -22.97 4.71
N SER A 105 8.05 -21.93 4.32
CA SER A 105 9.47 -22.07 4.02
C SER A 105 10.24 -21.25 5.03
N SER A 106 11.05 -21.98 5.79
CA SER A 106 12.12 -21.46 6.62
C SER A 106 13.11 -20.67 5.75
N GLY A 107 13.41 -19.44 6.14
CA GLY A 107 14.70 -18.80 5.82
C GLY A 107 14.78 -17.91 4.58
N LYS A 108 13.67 -17.47 3.96
CA LYS A 108 13.75 -16.44 2.90
C LYS A 108 13.03 -15.15 3.32
N VAL A 109 13.78 -14.05 3.32
CA VAL A 109 13.25 -12.69 3.45
C VAL A 109 12.19 -12.47 2.38
N THR A 110 10.99 -12.05 2.78
CA THR A 110 9.88 -11.84 1.84
C THR A 110 10.07 -10.55 1.05
N GLU A 111 9.57 -10.50 -0.18
CA GLU A 111 9.55 -9.26 -0.98
C GLU A 111 8.78 -8.14 -0.27
N GLU A 112 7.78 -8.48 0.53
CA GLU A 112 7.06 -7.50 1.34
C GLU A 112 7.97 -6.91 2.43
N ALA A 113 8.78 -7.72 3.13
CA ALA A 113 9.76 -7.18 4.09
C ALA A 113 10.73 -6.21 3.40
N ARG A 114 11.21 -6.55 2.20
CA ARG A 114 12.08 -5.66 1.40
C ARG A 114 11.37 -4.36 1.03
N ARG A 115 10.12 -4.43 0.59
CA ARG A 115 9.31 -3.26 0.23
C ARG A 115 9.15 -2.27 1.40
N TRP A 116 8.87 -2.77 2.60
CA TRP A 116 8.78 -1.94 3.80
C TRP A 116 10.13 -1.31 4.16
N PHE A 117 11.21 -2.08 4.04
CA PHE A 117 12.55 -1.59 4.32
C PHE A 117 13.02 -0.51 3.35
N ILE A 118 12.75 -0.66 2.04
CA ILE A 118 13.06 0.38 1.05
C ILE A 118 12.39 1.71 1.43
N GLN A 119 11.12 1.67 1.86
CA GLN A 119 10.45 2.89 2.31
C GLN A 119 11.09 3.47 3.58
N ALA A 120 11.57 2.63 4.51
CA ALA A 120 12.29 3.10 5.69
C ALA A 120 13.57 3.86 5.34
N GLU A 121 14.35 3.35 4.37
CA GLU A 121 15.56 4.02 3.89
C GLU A 121 15.26 5.36 3.22
N LEU A 122 14.22 5.40 2.36
CA LEU A 122 13.79 6.64 1.70
C LEU A 122 13.30 7.69 2.70
N ASP A 123 12.56 7.27 3.73
CA ASP A 123 12.09 8.17 4.79
C ASP A 123 13.27 8.72 5.62
N HIS A 124 14.28 7.89 5.93
CA HIS A 124 15.49 8.31 6.65
C HIS A 124 16.34 9.30 5.83
N GLN A 125 16.46 9.08 4.53
CA GLN A 125 17.12 10.02 3.62
C GLN A 125 16.32 11.34 3.53
N SER A 126 15.00 11.26 3.38
CA SER A 126 14.14 12.45 3.34
C SER A 126 14.17 13.24 4.66
N ALA A 127 14.31 12.57 5.80
CA ALA A 127 14.50 13.22 7.09
C ALA A 127 15.74 14.13 7.08
N ARG A 128 16.83 13.69 6.45
CA ARG A 128 18.06 14.49 6.38
C ARG A 128 17.83 15.83 5.70
N ASN A 129 17.02 15.84 4.63
CA ASN A 129 16.75 17.06 3.86
C ASN A 129 16.07 18.14 4.70
N ASP A 130 15.17 17.77 5.61
CA ASP A 130 14.50 18.74 6.51
C ASP A 130 15.43 19.25 7.61
N ILE A 131 16.50 18.50 7.93
CA ILE A 131 17.44 18.84 9.02
C ILE A 131 18.52 19.80 8.53
N ILE A 132 19.00 19.61 7.30
CA ILE A 132 20.13 20.37 6.74
C ILE A 132 19.73 21.51 5.80
N SER A 133 18.43 21.72 5.57
CA SER A 133 17.94 22.81 4.72
C SER A 133 18.32 24.18 5.29
N GLU A 134 18.34 25.20 4.42
CA GLU A 134 18.57 26.61 4.83
C GLU A 134 17.50 27.10 5.82
N THR A 135 16.29 26.56 5.70
CA THR A 135 15.18 26.73 6.64
C THR A 135 14.83 25.35 7.23
N PRO A 136 15.50 24.93 8.32
CA PRO A 136 15.28 23.62 8.91
C PRO A 136 13.87 23.44 9.44
N ALA A 137 13.34 22.23 9.26
CA ALA A 137 12.05 21.80 9.77
C ALA A 137 12.28 20.59 10.69
N TYR A 138 12.85 20.84 11.88
CA TYR A 138 13.34 19.78 12.77
C TYR A 138 12.25 18.83 13.25
N GLU A 139 11.03 19.33 13.45
CA GLU A 139 9.85 18.53 13.80
C GLU A 139 9.51 17.52 12.69
N TRP A 140 9.65 17.93 11.43
CA TRP A 140 9.45 17.04 10.27
C TRP A 140 10.60 16.06 10.08
N GLY A 141 11.84 16.49 10.33
CA GLY A 141 13.00 15.61 10.39
C GLY A 141 12.82 14.51 11.44
N CYS A 142 12.41 14.87 12.66
CA CYS A 142 12.11 13.92 13.73
C CYS A 142 10.94 12.99 13.36
N PHE A 143 9.88 13.53 12.76
CA PHE A 143 8.71 12.76 12.33
C PHE A 143 9.10 11.71 11.30
N LYS A 144 9.88 12.09 10.28
CA LYS A 144 10.37 11.15 9.27
C LYS A 144 11.32 10.11 9.87
N CYS A 145 12.16 10.47 10.85
CA CYS A 145 12.99 9.52 11.59
C CYS A 145 12.17 8.47 12.36
N HIS A 146 11.09 8.90 13.04
CA HIS A 146 10.13 8.00 13.68
C HIS A 146 9.48 7.06 12.66
N GLN A 147 8.98 7.61 11.54
CA GLN A 147 8.33 6.85 10.48
C GLN A 147 9.26 5.84 9.80
N ALA A 148 10.53 6.19 9.60
CA ALA A 148 11.56 5.31 9.07
C ALA A 148 11.82 4.12 10.02
N ALA A 149 12.01 4.41 11.31
CA ALA A 149 12.21 3.38 12.33
C ALA A 149 11.01 2.42 12.43
N GLU A 150 9.78 2.94 12.43
CA GLU A 150 8.57 2.12 12.45
C GLU A 150 8.52 1.14 11.27
N LYS A 151 8.82 1.62 10.05
CA LYS A 151 8.82 0.79 8.85
C LYS A 151 9.95 -0.23 8.84
N ALA A 152 11.14 0.12 9.35
CA ALA A 152 12.25 -0.81 9.50
C ALA A 152 11.90 -1.95 10.47
N VAL A 153 11.33 -1.64 11.64
CA VAL A 153 10.90 -2.66 12.61
C VAL A 153 9.76 -3.52 12.03
N LYS A 154 8.83 -2.93 11.26
CA LYS A 154 7.81 -3.71 10.53
C LYS A 154 8.43 -4.65 9.50
N ALA A 155 9.45 -4.23 8.76
CA ALA A 155 10.17 -5.11 7.84
C ALA A 155 10.79 -6.32 8.57
N ALA A 156 11.39 -6.11 9.75
CA ALA A 156 11.92 -7.19 10.59
C ALA A 156 10.83 -8.17 11.09
N LEU A 157 9.66 -7.66 11.50
CA LEU A 157 8.52 -8.49 11.90
C LEU A 157 7.99 -9.34 10.74
N ILE A 158 7.87 -8.73 9.56
CA ILE A 158 7.42 -9.40 8.33
C ILE A 158 8.43 -10.48 7.93
N SER A 159 9.74 -10.21 8.01
CA SER A 159 10.77 -11.18 7.63
C SER A 159 10.77 -12.41 8.54
N ARG A 160 10.46 -12.24 9.83
CA ARG A 160 10.26 -13.34 10.79
C ARG A 160 8.90 -14.04 10.69
N GLN A 161 8.10 -13.71 9.68
CA GLN A 161 6.72 -14.22 9.50
C GLN A 161 5.84 -14.01 10.74
N SER A 162 6.18 -13.02 11.58
CA SER A 162 5.38 -12.61 12.73
C SER A 162 4.27 -11.68 12.22
N SER A 163 3.37 -12.23 11.39
CA SER A 163 2.23 -11.51 10.81
C SER A 163 1.14 -11.18 11.82
N ARG A 164 1.28 -11.64 13.07
CA ARG A 164 0.37 -11.30 14.16
C ARG A 164 0.69 -9.87 14.61
N ASN A 165 -0.14 -8.95 14.13
CA ASN A 165 -0.31 -7.57 14.61
C ASN A 165 0.70 -6.55 14.04
N MET A 166 0.62 -6.32 12.73
CA MET A 166 1.17 -5.11 12.08
C MET A 166 0.45 -3.80 12.51
N SER A 167 -0.72 -3.94 13.13
CA SER A 167 -1.54 -2.86 13.68
C SER A 167 -1.14 -2.58 15.13
N SER A 168 0.07 -2.07 15.36
CA SER A 168 0.33 -1.31 16.59
C SER A 168 -0.27 0.08 16.39
N PRO A 169 -0.87 0.70 17.42
CA PRO A 169 -1.24 2.11 17.37
C PRO A 169 -0.04 2.93 16.88
N VAL A 170 -0.28 3.82 15.93
CA VAL A 170 0.73 4.75 15.42
C VAL A 170 1.27 5.55 16.62
N GLY A 171 2.56 5.43 16.90
CA GLY A 171 3.23 6.22 17.95
C GLY A 171 3.86 5.47 19.12
N GLU A 172 3.80 4.13 19.17
CA GLU A 172 4.55 3.34 20.16
C GLU A 172 5.57 2.40 19.51
N LEU A 173 6.73 2.94 19.11
CA LEU A 173 7.82 2.15 18.53
C LEU A 173 8.28 1.03 19.48
N CYS A 174 8.37 1.32 20.79
CA CYS A 174 8.74 0.33 21.80
C CYS A 174 7.85 -0.91 21.76
N ALA A 175 6.53 -0.73 21.69
CA ALA A 175 5.58 -1.84 21.63
C ALA A 175 5.76 -2.69 20.36
N LEU A 176 6.09 -2.04 19.24
CA LEU A 176 6.32 -2.69 17.95
C LEU A 176 7.57 -3.59 17.95
N SER A 177 8.63 -3.22 18.68
CA SER A 177 9.88 -4.01 18.71
C SER A 177 9.80 -5.26 19.60
N LYS A 178 8.94 -5.27 20.63
CA LYS A 178 8.84 -6.34 21.63
C LYS A 178 8.71 -7.76 21.04
N PRO A 179 7.88 -8.02 20.02
CA PRO A 179 7.71 -9.38 19.47
C PRO A 179 8.98 -9.94 18.82
N LEU A 180 9.97 -9.10 18.48
CA LEU A 180 11.24 -9.55 17.92
C LEU A 180 12.15 -10.17 18.99
N ASN A 181 11.93 -9.88 20.28
CA ASN A 181 12.79 -10.31 21.39
C ASN A 181 14.28 -10.02 21.11
N ASP A 182 14.56 -8.81 20.59
CA ASP A 182 15.88 -8.34 20.21
C ASP A 182 16.22 -7.13 21.08
N ALA A 183 17.00 -7.37 22.14
CA ALA A 183 17.29 -6.36 23.15
C ALA A 183 18.02 -5.13 22.57
N ALA A 184 18.95 -5.34 21.65
CA ALA A 184 19.69 -4.26 21.01
C ALA A 184 18.76 -3.38 20.16
N LEU A 185 17.87 -3.99 19.37
CA LEU A 185 16.89 -3.24 18.60
C LEU A 185 15.89 -2.51 19.50
N SER A 186 15.42 -3.14 20.58
CA SER A 186 14.51 -2.51 21.53
C SER A 186 15.14 -1.33 22.27
N GLU A 187 16.43 -1.39 22.60
CA GLU A 187 17.17 -0.27 23.20
C GLU A 187 17.30 0.91 22.23
N LEU A 188 17.68 0.66 20.97
CA LEU A 188 17.75 1.70 19.93
C LEU A 188 16.39 2.38 19.72
N VAL A 189 15.33 1.56 19.60
CA VAL A 189 13.96 2.05 19.44
C VAL A 189 13.49 2.85 20.65
N GLY A 190 13.79 2.40 21.87
CA GLY A 190 13.46 3.12 23.09
C GLY A 190 14.19 4.46 23.20
N THR A 191 15.46 4.48 22.79
CA THR A 191 16.27 5.70 22.73
C THR A 191 15.69 6.69 21.72
N LEU A 192 15.30 6.23 20.52
CA LEU A 192 14.64 7.09 19.53
C LEU A 192 13.33 7.66 20.08
N GLN A 193 12.47 6.82 20.66
CA GLN A 193 11.18 7.24 21.21
C GLN A 193 11.36 8.24 22.37
N HIS A 194 12.44 8.13 23.16
CA HIS A 194 12.77 9.12 24.19
C HIS A 194 13.16 10.48 23.59
N VAL A 195 13.91 10.48 22.49
CA VAL A 195 14.34 11.71 21.80
C VAL A 195 13.18 12.41 21.10
N VAL A 196 12.37 11.68 20.33
CA VAL A 196 11.33 12.28 19.49
C VAL A 196 9.96 12.38 20.17
N GLY A 197 9.74 11.62 21.25
CA GLY A 197 8.45 11.52 21.91
C GLY A 197 7.41 10.74 21.08
N ILE A 198 6.13 11.00 21.33
CA ILE A 198 5.04 10.42 20.55
C ILE A 198 4.82 11.20 19.26
N THR A 199 4.36 10.51 18.21
CA THR A 199 4.27 11.08 16.87
C THR A 199 3.41 12.35 16.79
N SER A 200 2.36 12.45 17.59
CA SER A 200 1.44 13.59 17.59
C SER A 200 2.09 14.91 18.04
N HIS A 201 3.12 14.85 18.90
CA HIS A 201 3.87 16.03 19.37
C HIS A 201 4.59 16.75 18.23
N MET A 202 4.90 16.05 17.14
CA MET A 202 5.61 16.60 15.99
C MET A 202 4.67 17.28 14.98
N SER A 203 3.35 17.09 15.07
CA SER A 203 2.41 17.53 14.02
C SER A 203 1.21 18.35 14.53
N TYR A 204 0.85 18.26 15.81
CA TYR A 204 -0.38 18.88 16.33
C TYR A 204 -0.10 19.91 17.45
N PRO A 205 -0.45 21.20 17.27
CA PRO A 205 -0.22 22.24 18.29
C PRO A 205 -0.90 21.99 19.63
N ASN A 206 -2.07 21.36 19.65
CA ASN A 206 -2.79 21.05 20.89
C ASN A 206 -2.13 19.94 21.73
N THR A 207 -1.04 19.35 21.26
CA THR A 207 -0.27 18.33 21.98
C THR A 207 1.01 18.88 22.61
N VAL A 208 1.28 20.18 22.43
CA VAL A 208 2.41 20.90 23.04
C VAL A 208 1.88 22.05 23.91
N HIS A 209 2.73 22.60 24.78
CA HIS A 209 2.31 23.65 25.71
C HIS A 209 2.09 24.98 24.97
N TYR A 210 0.87 25.53 25.06
CA TYR A 210 0.58 26.89 24.60
C TYR A 210 1.55 27.92 25.24
N PRO A 211 2.08 28.90 24.48
CA PRO A 211 1.75 29.28 23.11
C PRO A 211 2.59 28.59 22.02
N LYS A 212 3.36 27.56 22.37
CA LYS A 212 4.29 26.91 21.43
C LYS A 212 3.55 26.10 20.36
N VAL A 213 4.21 25.93 19.23
CA VAL A 213 3.87 24.96 18.18
C VAL A 213 4.94 23.87 18.10
N PRO A 214 4.70 22.72 17.42
CA PRO A 214 5.71 21.65 17.29
C PRO A 214 7.07 22.15 16.77
N HIS A 215 7.06 23.12 15.86
CA HIS A 215 8.26 23.76 15.33
C HIS A 215 9.15 24.39 16.43
N ASP A 216 8.57 24.85 17.54
CA ASP A 216 9.33 25.46 18.66
C ASP A 216 9.94 24.43 19.62
N ILE A 217 9.57 23.15 19.48
CA ILE A 217 9.93 22.09 20.43
C ILE A 217 11.23 21.40 20.02
N TYR A 218 11.36 21.06 18.74
CA TYR A 218 12.48 20.26 18.22
C TYR A 218 13.59 21.18 17.71
N ARG A 219 14.83 20.91 18.09
CA ARG A 219 16.00 21.66 17.62
C ARG A 219 16.91 20.75 16.80
N HIS A 220 17.96 21.36 16.26
CA HIS A 220 18.99 20.66 15.51
C HIS A 220 19.54 19.45 16.26
N GLN A 221 19.76 19.55 17.57
CA GLN A 221 20.34 18.46 18.35
C GLN A 221 19.40 17.25 18.44
N GLU A 222 18.13 17.44 18.76
CA GLU A 222 17.14 16.34 18.81
C GLU A 222 16.97 15.71 17.44
N ALA A 223 16.84 16.52 16.39
CA ALA A 223 16.72 16.06 15.03
C ALA A 223 17.94 15.28 14.54
N ASN A 224 19.16 15.78 14.80
CA ASN A 224 20.38 15.10 14.39
C ASN A 224 20.60 13.80 15.18
N ASN A 225 20.28 13.79 16.48
CA ASN A 225 20.30 12.57 17.30
C ASN A 225 19.30 11.54 16.78
N ALA A 226 18.06 11.94 16.51
CA ALA A 226 17.03 11.07 15.94
C ALA A 226 17.51 10.46 14.60
N TRP A 227 18.13 11.28 13.75
CA TRP A 227 18.66 10.81 12.46
C TRP A 227 19.76 9.75 12.61
N HIS A 228 20.69 9.93 13.55
CA HIS A 228 21.74 8.94 13.83
C HIS A 228 21.16 7.64 14.41
N ILE A 229 20.29 7.73 15.41
CA ILE A 229 19.66 6.55 16.02
C ILE A 229 18.84 5.77 14.99
N THR A 230 18.07 6.46 14.15
CA THR A 230 17.31 5.80 13.06
C THR A 230 18.24 5.11 12.06
N SER A 231 19.42 5.67 11.78
CA SER A 231 20.43 5.00 10.94
C SER A 231 20.90 3.70 11.58
N ASP A 232 21.17 3.70 12.89
CA ASP A 232 21.56 2.51 13.64
C ASP A 232 20.45 1.44 13.63
N ILE A 233 19.19 1.84 13.78
CA ILE A 233 18.02 0.95 13.67
C ILE A 233 17.95 0.31 12.27
N ILE A 234 18.06 1.11 11.21
CA ILE A 234 18.03 0.63 9.81
C ILE A 234 19.16 -0.37 9.57
N ASN A 235 20.38 -0.03 9.99
CA ASN A 235 21.54 -0.89 9.85
C ASN A 235 21.38 -2.21 10.62
N HIS A 236 20.85 -2.15 11.84
CA HIS A 236 20.58 -3.33 12.67
C HIS A 236 19.54 -4.24 12.02
N VAL A 237 18.44 -3.66 11.53
CA VAL A 237 17.37 -4.39 10.83
C VAL A 237 17.93 -5.07 9.59
N TYR A 238 18.68 -4.33 8.76
CA TYR A 238 19.27 -4.89 7.55
C TYR A 238 20.14 -6.11 7.84
N ARG A 239 21.08 -5.98 8.78
CA ARG A 239 22.08 -7.01 9.09
C ARG A 239 21.48 -8.29 9.68
N ASN A 240 20.45 -8.15 10.51
CA ASN A 240 19.93 -9.28 11.30
C ASN A 240 18.66 -9.90 10.72
N TYR A 241 17.95 -9.19 9.83
CA TYR A 241 16.62 -9.62 9.37
C TYR A 241 16.44 -9.69 7.86
N LEU A 242 17.30 -9.02 7.08
CA LEU A 242 17.10 -8.84 5.63
C LEU A 242 18.29 -9.28 4.76
N LYS A 243 19.43 -9.58 5.39
CA LYS A 243 20.63 -10.13 4.75
C LYS A 243 20.44 -11.60 4.39
#